data_AF-A0A1E9A532-F1
#
_entry.id   AF-A0A1E9A532-F1
#
_cell.length_a   1.000
_cell.length_b   1.000
_cell.length_c   1.000
_cell.angle_alpha   90.00
_cell.angle_beta   90.00
_cell.angle_gamma   90.00
#
_symmetry.space_group_name_H-M   'P 1'
#
loop_
_entity.id
_entity.type
_entity.pdbx_description
1 polymer ?
#
loop_
_entity_poly.entity_id
_entity_poly.type
_entity_poly.pdbx_seq_one_letter_code
_entity_poly.pdbx_strand_id
1 'polypeptide(L)'
;MLYRNWKWIMLAAFIVNLISIKGFPMALGAVYMPILFKVIQMQLNLSKGLVDDVTGQAFIKSNKTGVIISVICCVLITGILFKALDGFYQSLHGFLGVLITLSPVTLVIGLILFILTAVAIVQAVKAQFAHVRVKSQ
;
A
#
# COMPACT_ATOMS: atom_id res chain seq x y z
N MET A 1 -6.53 -13.35 -11.21
CA MET A 1 -6.00 -14.11 -10.05
C MET A 1 -5.47 -13.20 -8.95
N LEU A 2 -4.60 -12.23 -9.25
CA LEU A 2 -3.98 -11.34 -8.25
C LEU A 2 -5.00 -10.51 -7.43
N TYR A 3 -6.06 -10.01 -8.07
CA TYR A 3 -7.13 -9.26 -7.40
C TYR A 3 -7.92 -10.09 -6.39
N ARG A 4 -7.96 -11.43 -6.50
CA ARG A 4 -8.78 -12.28 -5.62
C ARG A 4 -8.08 -12.54 -4.28
N ASN A 5 -6.75 -12.56 -4.30
CA ASN A 5 -5.89 -12.83 -3.16
C ASN A 5 -5.21 -11.58 -2.59
N TRP A 6 -5.66 -10.38 -2.97
CA TRP A 6 -5.04 -9.11 -2.55
C TRP A 6 -4.87 -8.97 -1.03
N LYS A 7 -5.83 -9.48 -0.24
CA LYS A 7 -5.75 -9.50 1.22
C LYS A 7 -4.60 -10.36 1.73
N TRP A 8 -4.40 -11.53 1.12
CA TRP A 8 -3.31 -12.44 1.46
C TRP A 8 -1.94 -11.89 1.06
N ILE A 9 -1.85 -11.26 -0.12
CA ILE A 9 -0.62 -10.60 -0.59
C ILE A 9 -0.26 -9.43 0.33
N MET A 10 -1.25 -8.63 0.73
CA MET A 10 -1.06 -7.54 1.70
C MET A 10 -0.62 -8.07 3.06
N LEU A 11 -1.26 -9.12 3.57
CA LEU A 11 -0.89 -9.72 4.85
C LEU A 11 0.54 -10.26 4.82
N ALA A 12 0.92 -10.93 3.72
CA ALA A 12 2.29 -11.37 3.51
C ALA A 12 3.26 -10.18 3.45
N ALA A 13 2.91 -9.11 2.72
CA ALA A 13 3.72 -7.90 2.65
C ALA A 13 3.88 -7.24 4.02
N PHE A 14 2.81 -7.19 4.82
CA PHE A 14 2.83 -6.66 6.18
C PHE A 14 3.77 -7.46 7.07
N ILE A 15 3.59 -8.79 7.13
CA ILE A 15 4.39 -9.68 7.98
C ILE A 15 5.86 -9.63 7.59
N VAL A 16 6.19 -9.76 6.30
CA VAL A 16 7.58 -9.75 5.82
C VAL A 16 8.26 -8.41 6.12
N ASN A 17 7.56 -7.29 5.91
CA ASN A 17 8.12 -5.97 6.21
C ASN A 17 8.21 -5.70 7.73
N LEU A 18 7.35 -6.31 8.55
CA LEU A 18 7.44 -6.25 10.02
C LEU A 18 8.66 -7.01 10.53
N ILE A 19 8.86 -8.23 10.03
CA ILE A 19 10.02 -9.08 10.34
C ILE A 19 11.31 -8.35 9.95
N SER A 20 11.30 -7.61 8.84
CA SER A 20 12.48 -6.88 8.41
C SER A 20 12.93 -5.78 9.39
N ILE A 21 12.09 -5.36 10.36
CA ILE A 21 12.27 -4.23 11.31
C ILE A 21 12.46 -2.87 10.60
N LYS A 22 13.44 -2.78 9.71
CA LYS A 22 13.73 -1.67 8.80
C LYS A 22 12.65 -1.47 7.74
N GLY A 23 11.84 -2.50 7.44
CA GLY A 23 10.71 -2.42 6.49
C GLY A 23 9.45 -1.77 7.06
N PHE A 24 9.48 -1.28 8.30
CA PHE A 24 8.29 -0.82 9.02
C PHE A 24 7.42 0.21 8.27
N PRO A 25 7.97 1.27 7.63
CA PRO A 25 7.12 2.22 6.91
C PRO A 25 6.41 1.60 5.70
N MET A 26 7.02 0.60 5.04
CA MET A 26 6.36 -0.17 3.97
C MET A 26 5.28 -1.11 4.52
N ALA A 27 5.48 -1.70 5.71
CA ALA A 27 4.45 -2.50 6.38
C ALA A 27 3.20 -1.65 6.64
N LEU A 28 3.37 -0.46 7.23
CA LEU A 28 2.28 0.49 7.45
C LEU A 28 1.63 0.92 6.13
N GLY A 29 2.44 1.23 5.11
CA GLY A 29 1.94 1.57 3.77
C GLY A 29 1.04 0.48 3.18
N ALA A 30 1.41 -0.80 3.35
CA ALA A 30 0.62 -1.93 2.83
C ALA A 30 -0.78 -2.00 3.44
N VAL A 31 -0.90 -1.72 4.74
CA VAL A 31 -2.18 -1.73 5.49
C VAL A 31 -2.97 -0.42 5.30
N TYR A 32 -2.29 0.68 4.98
CA TYR A 32 -2.94 1.97 4.76
C TYR A 32 -3.65 2.07 3.39
N MET A 33 -3.11 1.40 2.36
CA MET A 33 -3.67 1.41 1.01
C MET A 33 -5.17 1.05 0.92
N PRO A 34 -5.67 -0.04 1.51
CA PRO A 34 -7.09 -0.38 1.51
C PRO A 34 -7.97 0.65 2.21
N ILE A 35 -7.44 1.29 3.26
CA ILE A 35 -8.14 2.32 4.02
C ILE A 35 -8.34 3.55 3.13
N LEU A 36 -7.29 3.99 2.41
CA LEU A 36 -7.40 5.06 1.42
C LEU A 36 -8.52 4.78 0.43
N PHE A 37 -8.61 3.57 -0.11
CA PHE A 37 -9.67 3.22 -1.06
C PHE A 37 -11.07 3.24 -0.45
N LYS A 38 -11.25 2.84 0.81
CA LYS A 38 -12.53 2.98 1.51
C LYS A 38 -12.94 4.44 1.69
N VAL A 39 -11.99 5.31 2.07
CA VAL A 39 -12.24 6.76 2.22
C VAL A 39 -12.62 7.37 0.87
N ILE A 40 -11.90 7.02 -0.18
CA ILE A 40 -12.17 7.41 -1.57
C ILE A 40 -13.56 6.94 -2.03
N GLN A 41 -13.93 5.69 -1.72
CA GLN A 41 -15.28 5.16 -2.02
C GLN A 41 -16.37 5.92 -1.27
N MET A 42 -16.12 6.29 0.00
CA MET A 42 -17.03 7.08 0.80
C MET A 42 -17.21 8.49 0.21
N GLN A 43 -16.11 9.14 -0.22
CA GLN A 43 -16.15 10.43 -0.91
C GLN A 43 -16.98 10.37 -2.20
N LEU A 44 -16.85 9.30 -2.99
CA LEU A 44 -17.71 9.08 -4.17
C LEU A 44 -19.17 8.90 -3.83
N ASN A 45 -19.48 8.09 -2.81
CA ASN A 45 -20.85 7.84 -2.40
C ASN A 45 -21.53 9.11 -1.86
N LEU A 46 -20.78 9.98 -1.18
CA LEU A 46 -21.28 11.28 -0.72
C LEU A 46 -21.42 12.30 -1.86
N SER A 47 -20.54 12.24 -2.86
CA SER A 47 -20.63 13.11 -4.04
C SER A 47 -21.78 12.74 -4.97
N LYS A 48 -22.20 11.47 -4.98
CA LYS A 48 -23.39 11.00 -5.72
C LYS A 48 -24.65 11.62 -5.10
N GLY A 49 -25.17 12.65 -5.75
CA GLY A 49 -26.33 13.42 -5.29
C GLY A 49 -26.02 14.86 -4.91
N LEU A 50 -24.74 15.25 -4.87
CA LEU A 50 -24.33 16.67 -4.74
C LEU A 50 -23.85 17.28 -6.06
N VAL A 51 -23.39 16.46 -7.01
CA VAL A 51 -22.86 16.90 -8.32
C VAL A 51 -23.34 15.92 -9.40
N ASP A 52 -23.90 16.44 -10.50
CA ASP A 52 -24.58 15.64 -11.53
C ASP A 52 -23.66 14.71 -12.34
N ASP A 53 -22.35 14.99 -12.39
CA ASP A 53 -21.42 14.26 -13.26
C ASP A 53 -20.11 13.89 -12.55
N VAL A 54 -20.21 13.02 -11.54
CA VAL A 54 -19.03 12.39 -10.94
C VAL A 54 -18.58 11.24 -11.83
N THR A 55 -17.84 11.54 -12.90
CA THR A 55 -17.38 10.52 -13.85
C THR A 55 -16.39 9.58 -13.15
N GLY A 56 -16.84 8.36 -12.80
CA GLY A 56 -16.04 7.38 -12.05
C GLY A 56 -14.68 7.04 -12.66
N GLN A 57 -14.48 7.29 -13.96
CA GLN A 57 -13.19 7.14 -14.64
C GLN A 57 -12.14 8.17 -14.22
N ALA A 58 -12.52 9.44 -14.04
CA ALA A 58 -11.60 10.48 -13.57
C ALA A 58 -11.09 10.16 -12.16
N PHE A 59 -11.99 9.63 -11.33
CA PHE A 59 -11.67 9.19 -9.97
C PHE A 59 -10.73 7.97 -9.98
N ILE A 60 -11.02 6.93 -10.75
CA ILE A 60 -10.14 5.75 -10.88
C ILE A 60 -8.75 6.15 -11.39
N LYS A 61 -8.66 7.09 -12.34
CA LYS A 61 -7.40 7.59 -12.88
C LYS A 61 -6.60 8.37 -11.83
N SER A 62 -7.26 9.29 -11.10
CA SER A 62 -6.64 10.06 -10.02
C SER A 62 -6.13 9.14 -8.88
N ASN A 63 -6.95 8.15 -8.49
CA ASN A 63 -6.62 7.20 -7.44
C ASN A 63 -5.41 6.31 -7.79
N LYS A 64 -5.28 5.90 -9.06
CA LYS A 64 -4.09 5.15 -9.51
C LYS A 64 -2.82 5.98 -9.33
N THR A 65 -2.85 7.26 -9.69
CA THR A 65 -1.70 8.17 -9.54
C THR A 65 -1.38 8.41 -8.07
N GLY A 66 -2.38 8.68 -7.23
CA GLY A 66 -2.19 8.86 -5.79
C GLY A 66 -1.56 7.64 -5.09
N VAL A 67 -1.98 6.43 -5.48
CA VAL A 67 -1.39 5.18 -4.99
C VAL A 67 0.08 5.07 -5.37
N ILE A 68 0.44 5.37 -6.62
CA ILE A 68 1.83 5.31 -7.07
C ILE A 68 2.71 6.29 -6.28
N ILE A 69 2.23 7.52 -6.08
CA ILE A 69 2.93 8.54 -5.28
C ILE A 69 3.13 8.05 -3.84
N SER A 70 2.09 7.47 -3.23
CA SER A 70 2.17 6.93 -1.87
C SER A 70 3.18 5.78 -1.75
N VAL A 71 3.21 4.85 -2.72
CA VAL A 71 4.22 3.78 -2.75
C VAL A 71 5.63 4.36 -2.78
N ILE A 72 5.88 5.33 -3.67
CA ILE A 72 7.19 5.98 -3.80
C ILE A 72 7.57 6.67 -2.48
N CYS A 73 6.65 7.40 -1.86
CA CYS A 73 6.89 8.04 -0.56
C CYS A 73 7.22 7.02 0.54
N CYS A 74 6.50 5.90 0.64
CA CYS A 74 6.79 4.85 1.62
C CYS A 74 8.20 4.27 1.43
N VAL A 75 8.62 4.06 0.19
CA VAL A 75 9.98 3.57 -0.11
C VAL A 75 11.05 4.61 0.26
N LEU A 76 10.84 5.87 -0.10
CA LEU A 76 11.76 6.96 0.24
C LEU A 76 11.91 7.16 1.75
N ILE A 77 10.78 7.23 2.46
CA ILE A 77 10.77 7.34 3.93
C ILE A 77 11.47 6.14 4.55
N THR A 78 11.27 4.92 4.02
CA THR A 78 11.98 3.73 4.51
C THR A 78 13.49 3.87 4.36
N GLY A 79 13.98 4.36 3.22
CA GLY A 79 15.41 4.60 3.00
C GLY A 79 16.00 5.68 3.91
N ILE A 80 15.27 6.77 4.12
CA ILE A 80 15.68 7.86 5.02
C ILE A 80 15.71 7.38 6.47
N LEU A 81 14.64 6.71 6.90
CA LEU A 81 14.50 6.20 8.26
C LEU A 81 15.55 5.13 8.56
N PHE A 82 15.89 4.31 7.57
CA PHE A 82 16.97 3.33 7.70
C PHE A 82 18.31 3.99 8.06
N LYS A 83 18.68 5.09 7.38
CA LYS A 83 19.89 5.84 7.73
C LYS A 83 19.77 6.56 9.06
N ALA A 84 18.62 7.17 9.34
CA ALA A 84 18.42 7.95 10.56
C ALA A 84 18.48 7.07 11.83
N LEU A 85 18.02 5.82 11.76
CA LEU A 85 18.01 4.88 12.88
C LEU A 85 19.20 3.91 12.88
N ASP A 86 20.24 4.13 12.07
CA ASP A 86 21.34 3.16 11.96
C ASP A 86 22.01 2.88 13.33
N GLY A 87 22.24 3.91 14.14
CA GLY A 87 22.76 3.76 15.51
C GLY A 87 21.80 3.02 16.46
N PHE A 88 20.48 3.14 16.25
CA PHE A 88 19.49 2.35 16.98
C PHE A 88 19.51 0.89 16.53
N TYR A 89 19.60 0.63 15.22
CA TYR A 89 19.69 -0.72 14.67
C TYR A 89 20.95 -1.46 15.12
N GLN A 90 22.08 -0.76 15.24
CA GLN A 90 23.32 -1.35 15.73
C GLN A 90 23.33 -1.65 17.23
N SER A 91 22.46 -1.01 18.03
CA SER A 91 22.36 -1.31 19.46
C SER A 91 21.47 -2.53 19.78
N LEU A 92 20.72 -3.04 18.80
CA LEU A 92 19.86 -4.22 18.95
C LEU A 92 20.67 -5.51 18.83
N HIS A 93 20.78 -6.23 19.94
CA HIS A 93 21.50 -7.51 20.05
C HIS A 93 20.54 -8.71 20.22
N GLY A 94 21.08 -9.92 20.13
CA GLY A 94 20.30 -11.16 20.27
C GLY A 94 19.36 -11.40 19.08
N PHE A 95 18.13 -11.85 19.34
CA PHE A 95 17.14 -12.17 18.30
C PHE A 95 16.85 -11.00 17.34
N LEU A 96 16.80 -9.77 17.86
CA LEU A 96 16.56 -8.58 17.05
C LEU A 96 17.77 -8.24 16.15
N GLY A 97 18.99 -8.49 16.61
CA GLY A 97 20.21 -8.32 15.82
C GLY A 97 20.31 -9.32 14.66
N VAL A 98 19.82 -10.55 14.85
CA VAL A 98 19.70 -11.56 13.78
C VAL A 98 18.68 -11.10 12.72
N LEU A 99 17.58 -10.50 13.14
CA LEU A 99 16.58 -9.94 12.22
C LEU A 99 17.13 -8.77 11.40
N ILE A 100 17.99 -7.94 12.01
CA ILE A 100 18.64 -6.81 11.35
C ILE A 100 19.68 -7.24 10.31
N THR A 101 20.38 -8.35 10.54
CA THR A 101 21.33 -8.94 9.59
C THR A 101 20.63 -9.64 8.42
N LEU A 102 19.46 -10.25 8.65
CA LEU A 102 18.57 -10.77 7.59
C LEU A 102 17.82 -9.66 6.85
N SER A 103 17.74 -8.47 7.42
CA SER A 103 16.96 -7.35 6.89
C SER A 103 17.24 -6.96 5.44
N PRO A 104 18.46 -7.02 4.88
CA PRO A 104 18.69 -6.61 3.49
C PRO A 104 17.88 -7.49 2.51
N VAL A 105 17.83 -8.79 2.78
CA VAL A 105 17.10 -9.75 1.94
C VAL A 105 15.59 -9.58 2.15
N THR A 106 15.13 -9.46 3.40
CA THR A 106 13.70 -9.30 3.69
C THR A 106 13.17 -7.94 3.24
N LEU A 107 13.98 -6.88 3.19
CA LEU A 107 13.60 -5.58 2.61
C LEU A 107 13.32 -5.68 1.12
N VAL A 108 14.15 -6.39 0.36
CA VAL A 108 13.95 -6.55 -1.09
C VAL A 108 12.70 -7.36 -1.35
N ILE A 109 12.51 -8.49 -0.65
CA ILE A 109 11.30 -9.30 -0.76
C ILE A 109 10.06 -8.49 -0.33
N GLY A 110 10.17 -7.75 0.77
CA GLY A 110 9.12 -6.89 1.31
C GLY A 110 8.74 -5.75 0.36
N LEU A 111 9.71 -5.16 -0.35
CA LEU A 111 9.48 -4.14 -1.38
C LEU A 111 8.72 -4.72 -2.57
N ILE A 112 9.12 -5.88 -3.07
CA ILE A 112 8.43 -6.56 -4.17
C ILE A 112 6.98 -6.87 -3.77
N LEU A 113 6.78 -7.46 -2.58
CA LEU A 113 5.45 -7.74 -2.05
C LEU A 113 4.61 -6.47 -1.86
N PHE A 114 5.22 -5.37 -1.43
CA PHE A 114 4.54 -4.09 -1.26
C PHE A 114 4.06 -3.52 -2.60
N ILE A 115 4.91 -3.53 -3.64
CA ILE A 115 4.53 -3.10 -4.99
C ILE A 115 3.41 -3.99 -5.55
N LEU A 116 3.53 -5.32 -5.40
CA LEU A 116 2.50 -6.27 -5.82
C LEU A 116 1.18 -6.02 -5.08
N THR A 117 1.24 -5.67 -3.79
CA THR A 117 0.07 -5.30 -2.99
C THR A 117 -0.61 -4.06 -3.56
N ALA A 118 0.13 -2.98 -3.83
CA ALA A 118 -0.43 -1.76 -4.40
C ALA A 118 -1.10 -2.03 -5.76
N VAL A 119 -0.46 -2.81 -6.62
CA VAL A 119 -1.00 -3.20 -7.93
C VAL A 119 -2.26 -4.07 -7.77
N ALA A 120 -2.24 -5.05 -6.86
CA ALA A 120 -3.37 -5.95 -6.61
C ALA A 120 -4.59 -5.20 -6.06
N ILE A 121 -4.37 -4.22 -5.17
CA ILE A 121 -5.45 -3.40 -4.62
C ILE A 121 -6.04 -2.49 -5.71
N VAL A 122 -5.21 -1.82 -6.52
CA VAL A 122 -5.70 -1.00 -7.66
C VAL A 122 -6.55 -1.86 -8.61
N GLN A 123 -6.13 -3.09 -8.89
CA GLN A 123 -6.90 -4.02 -9.73
C GLN A 123 -8.22 -4.45 -9.07
N ALA A 124 -8.20 -4.77 -7.77
CA ALA A 124 -9.40 -5.16 -7.03
C ALA A 124 -10.43 -4.03 -6.99
N VAL A 125 -9.98 -2.80 -6.77
CA VAL A 125 -10.80 -1.58 -6.78
C VAL A 125 -11.38 -1.35 -8.18
N LYS A 126 -10.55 -1.41 -9.23
CA LYS A 126 -11.04 -1.31 -10.61
C LYS A 126 -12.13 -2.34 -10.92
N ALA A 127 -11.96 -3.59 -10.50
CA ALA A 127 -12.96 -4.63 -10.68
C ALA A 127 -14.27 -4.34 -9.90
N GLN A 128 -14.15 -3.81 -8.68
CA GLN A 128 -15.29 -3.43 -7.84
C GLN A 128 -16.08 -2.25 -8.43
N PHE A 129 -15.40 -1.29 -9.05
CA PHE A 129 -16.03 -0.13 -9.70
C PHE A 129 -16.40 -0.37 -11.18
N ALA A 130 -15.88 -1.41 -11.84
CA ALA A 130 -16.25 -1.75 -13.23
C ALA A 130 -17.74 -2.10 -13.39
N HIS A 131 -18.39 -2.60 -12.33
CA HIS A 131 -19.83 -2.87 -12.31
C HIS A 131 -20.69 -1.66 -11.89
N VAL A 132 -20.08 -0.55 -11.46
CA VAL A 132 -20.79 0.69 -11.16
C VAL A 132 -20.99 1.45 -12.46
N ARG A 133 -21.99 1.05 -13.24
CA ARG A 133 -22.48 1.81 -14.39
C ARG A 133 -23.10 3.09 -13.85
N VAL A 134 -22.43 4.23 -13.99
CA VAL A 134 -23.09 5.53 -13.81
C VAL A 134 -24.11 5.62 -14.95
N LYS A 135 -25.40 5.45 -14.64
CA LYS A 135 -26.46 5.77 -15.59
C LYS A 135 -26.41 7.28 -15.78
N SER A 136 -25.90 7.74 -16.93
CA SER A 136 -26.27 9.04 -17.45
C SER A 136 -27.74 8.93 -17.87
N GLN A 137 -28.63 9.60 -17.15
CA GLN A 137 -29.91 10.03 -17.72
C GLN A 137 -29.77 11.48 -18.15
#